data_AF-A0A1F6SE67-F1
#
_entry.id   AF-A0A1F6SE67-F1
#
_cell.length_a   1.000
_cell.length_b   1.000
_cell.length_c   1.000
_cell.angle_alpha   90.00
_cell.angle_beta   90.00
_cell.angle_gamma   90.00
#
_symmetry.space_group_name_H-M   'P 1'
#
loop_
_entity.id
_entity.type
_entity.pdbx_description
1 polymer ?
#
loop_
_entity_poly.entity_id
_entity_poly.type
_entity_poly.pdbx_seq_one_letter_code
_entity_poly.pdbx_strand_id
1 'polypeptide(L)'
;MKNGKKVDGRELAEREELSIFKLENYEYEIFFGRKARSVKDALVLEADAITERSELTGVVAFQGKITGRVTIVILKEDYKKIQDGDILITPMTHPDMVTFLHRISAIITDEGGILCHAAIISRELKKPCIIGTKIATQVLKDGDIVEVDADNGVVTILKKAKI
;
A
#
# COMPACT_ATOMS: atom_id res chain seq x y z
N MET A 1 36.81 -8.66 7.01
CA MET A 1 37.31 -9.42 8.18
C MET A 1 36.15 -9.68 9.11
N LYS A 2 36.08 -10.85 9.77
CA LYS A 2 35.13 -11.13 10.86
C LYS A 2 35.97 -11.56 12.07
N ASN A 3 35.80 -10.90 13.22
CA ASN A 3 36.59 -11.13 14.44
C ASN A 3 38.12 -11.10 14.22
N GLY A 4 38.62 -10.17 13.38
CA GLY A 4 40.07 -10.01 13.12
C GLY A 4 40.71 -11.09 12.24
N LYS A 5 39.94 -12.08 11.73
CA LYS A 5 40.44 -13.08 10.77
C LYS A 5 39.98 -12.78 9.35
N LYS A 6 40.81 -13.17 8.37
CA LYS A 6 40.46 -13.12 6.94
C LYS A 6 39.28 -14.07 6.72
N VAL A 7 38.22 -13.54 6.12
CA VAL A 7 36.98 -14.29 5.86
C VAL A 7 37.28 -15.36 4.81
N ASP A 8 36.74 -16.56 4.98
CA ASP A 8 36.98 -17.67 4.05
C ASP A 8 36.50 -17.33 2.63
N GLY A 9 37.19 -17.84 1.61
CA GLY A 9 36.93 -17.54 0.21
C GLY A 9 35.52 -17.95 -0.25
N ARG A 10 34.96 -19.03 0.32
CA ARG A 10 33.57 -19.44 0.08
C ARG A 10 32.57 -18.50 0.73
N GLU A 11 32.86 -18.05 1.96
CA GLU A 11 32.02 -17.07 2.65
C GLU A 11 32.03 -15.71 1.93
N LEU A 12 33.14 -15.33 1.28
CA LEU A 12 33.20 -14.14 0.42
C LEU A 12 32.37 -14.28 -0.87
N ALA A 13 32.44 -15.44 -1.53
CA ALA A 13 31.64 -15.69 -2.74
C ALA A 13 30.12 -15.70 -2.45
N GLU A 14 29.69 -16.27 -1.33
CA GLU A 14 28.27 -16.24 -0.91
C GLU A 14 27.77 -14.82 -0.59
N ARG A 15 28.66 -13.93 -0.15
CA ARG A 15 28.34 -12.51 0.09
C ARG A 15 28.20 -11.71 -1.20
N GLU A 16 28.94 -12.06 -2.24
CA GLU A 16 28.84 -11.41 -3.55
C GLU A 16 27.62 -11.85 -4.36
N GLU A 17 27.09 -13.06 -4.13
CA GLU A 17 25.93 -13.58 -4.88
C GLU A 17 24.61 -12.90 -4.48
N LEU A 18 24.29 -12.89 -3.18
CA LEU A 18 23.06 -12.27 -2.65
C LEU A 18 23.22 -11.99 -1.15
N SER A 19 22.89 -10.77 -0.76
CA SER A 19 22.79 -10.37 0.64
C SER A 19 21.43 -9.72 0.89
N ILE A 20 20.77 -10.07 1.99
CA ILE A 20 19.52 -9.43 2.43
C ILE A 20 19.74 -8.83 3.81
N PHE A 21 19.37 -7.56 3.93
CA PHE A 21 19.28 -6.84 5.19
C PHE A 21 17.81 -6.85 5.64
N LYS A 22 17.52 -7.53 6.75
CA LYS A 22 16.19 -7.53 7.37
C LYS A 22 16.24 -6.65 8.62
N LEU A 23 15.30 -5.73 8.76
CA LEU A 23 15.14 -4.86 9.92
C LEU A 23 13.76 -5.08 10.54
N GLU A 24 13.71 -5.53 11.79
CA GLU A 24 12.48 -5.74 12.55
C GLU A 24 12.68 -5.27 13.99
N ASN A 25 11.74 -4.48 14.52
CA ASN A 25 11.79 -3.98 15.90
C ASN A 25 13.13 -3.31 16.29
N TYR A 26 13.73 -2.56 15.36
CA TYR A 26 15.06 -1.92 15.49
C TYR A 26 16.25 -2.89 15.61
N GLU A 27 16.02 -4.20 15.51
CA GLU A 27 17.07 -5.19 15.35
C GLU A 27 17.26 -5.51 13.86
N TYR A 28 18.52 -5.77 13.48
CA TYR A 28 18.85 -6.13 12.11
C TYR A 28 19.54 -7.48 12.03
N GLU A 29 19.21 -8.22 10.98
CA GLU A 29 19.89 -9.45 10.61
C GLU A 29 20.32 -9.37 9.14
N ILE A 30 21.54 -9.81 8.85
CA ILE A 30 22.07 -9.86 7.49
C ILE A 30 22.23 -11.32 7.08
N PHE A 31 21.50 -11.70 6.04
CA PHE A 31 21.57 -13.03 5.43
C PHE A 31 22.46 -12.98 4.19
N PHE A 32 23.21 -14.06 3.95
CA PHE A 32 24.08 -14.22 2.78
C PHE A 32 23.76 -15.53 2.04
N GLY A 33 24.08 -15.59 0.74
CA GLY A 33 23.99 -16.80 -0.09
C GLY A 33 22.64 -17.51 -0.03
N ARG A 34 22.65 -18.82 0.27
CA ARG A 34 21.42 -19.64 0.33
C ARG A 34 20.42 -19.18 1.38
N LYS A 35 20.88 -18.67 2.53
CA LYS A 35 20.00 -18.13 3.56
C LYS A 35 19.34 -16.84 3.07
N ALA A 36 20.08 -15.97 2.39
CA ALA A 36 19.51 -14.79 1.76
C ALA A 36 18.47 -15.18 0.71
N ARG A 37 18.74 -16.21 -0.10
CA ARG A 37 17.77 -16.71 -1.09
C ARG A 37 16.48 -17.23 -0.44
N SER A 38 16.60 -17.99 0.64
CA SER A 38 15.43 -18.48 1.37
C SER A 38 14.58 -17.34 1.96
N VAL A 39 15.24 -16.30 2.50
CA VAL A 39 14.55 -15.09 2.99
C VAL A 39 13.92 -14.32 1.83
N LYS A 40 14.61 -14.21 0.68
CA LYS A 40 14.04 -13.60 -0.53
C LYS A 40 12.75 -14.31 -0.93
N ASP A 41 12.81 -15.64 -1.05
CA ASP A 41 11.69 -16.43 -1.56
C ASP A 41 10.51 -16.36 -0.59
N ALA A 42 10.75 -16.38 0.74
CA ALA A 42 9.72 -16.16 1.74
C ALA A 42 9.08 -14.76 1.65
N LEU A 43 9.89 -13.70 1.52
CA LEU A 43 9.38 -12.33 1.35
C LEU A 43 8.59 -12.16 0.04
N VAL A 44 9.01 -12.83 -1.03
CA VAL A 44 8.29 -12.83 -2.31
C VAL A 44 6.94 -13.54 -2.16
N LEU A 45 6.89 -14.71 -1.53
CA LEU A 45 5.64 -15.44 -1.28
C LEU A 45 4.65 -14.62 -0.43
N GLU A 46 5.14 -13.93 0.60
CA GLU A 46 4.30 -13.04 1.41
C GLU A 46 3.75 -11.86 0.59
N ALA A 47 4.59 -11.24 -0.25
CA ALA A 47 4.17 -10.16 -1.13
C ALA A 47 3.13 -10.64 -2.17
N ASP A 48 3.35 -11.81 -2.77
CA ASP A 48 2.42 -12.41 -3.73
C ASP A 48 1.05 -12.66 -3.08
N ALA A 49 1.03 -13.28 -1.89
CA ALA A 49 -0.20 -13.52 -1.13
C ALA A 49 -0.95 -12.24 -0.74
N ILE A 50 -0.23 -11.13 -0.49
CA ILE A 50 -0.84 -9.82 -0.28
C ILE A 50 -1.48 -9.32 -1.57
N THR A 51 -0.80 -9.43 -2.72
CA THR A 51 -1.30 -8.96 -4.02
C THR A 51 -2.41 -9.82 -4.62
N GLU A 52 -2.55 -11.08 -4.24
CA GLU A 52 -3.63 -11.98 -4.69
C GLU A 52 -4.98 -11.73 -4.02
N ARG A 53 -5.04 -10.85 -3.00
CA ARG A 53 -6.30 -10.51 -2.35
C ARG A 53 -7.29 -9.89 -3.35
N SER A 54 -8.51 -10.41 -3.35
CA SER A 54 -9.64 -9.85 -4.12
C SER A 54 -10.39 -8.76 -3.36
N GLU A 55 -10.21 -8.69 -2.03
CA GLU A 55 -10.94 -7.78 -1.15
C GLU A 55 -10.06 -7.20 -0.05
N LEU A 56 -10.40 -5.99 0.37
CA LEU A 56 -9.81 -5.26 1.47
C LEU A 56 -10.91 -4.77 2.39
N THR A 57 -10.61 -4.66 3.68
CA THR A 57 -11.54 -4.14 4.68
C THR A 57 -10.92 -2.98 5.44
N GLY A 58 -11.74 -2.03 5.86
CA GLY A 58 -11.32 -0.94 6.72
C GLY A 58 -12.48 -0.39 7.55
N VAL A 59 -12.25 0.74 8.19
CA VAL A 59 -13.24 1.44 9.00
C VAL A 59 -13.99 2.42 8.11
N VAL A 60 -15.32 2.39 8.19
CA VAL A 60 -16.18 3.35 7.48
C VAL A 60 -16.06 4.73 8.11
N ALA A 61 -15.65 5.71 7.31
CA ALA A 61 -15.61 7.11 7.72
C ALA A 61 -16.82 7.91 7.20
N PHE A 62 -17.25 7.62 5.98
CA PHE A 62 -18.49 8.12 5.37
C PHE A 62 -19.07 7.07 4.43
N GLN A 63 -20.39 6.88 4.53
CA GLN A 63 -21.15 5.83 3.85
C GLN A 63 -21.31 6.07 2.34
N GLY A 64 -21.74 5.01 1.64
CA GLY A 64 -22.05 5.03 0.23
C GLY A 64 -21.28 4.00 -0.58
N LYS A 65 -21.76 3.75 -1.79
CA LYS A 65 -21.25 2.71 -2.67
C LYS A 65 -20.93 3.24 -4.05
N ILE A 66 -19.72 2.98 -4.55
CA ILE A 66 -19.29 3.46 -5.87
C ILE A 66 -18.26 2.54 -6.49
N THR A 67 -18.24 2.46 -7.82
CA THR A 67 -17.19 1.80 -8.60
C THR A 67 -16.38 2.86 -9.34
N GLY A 68 -15.07 2.67 -9.40
CA GLY A 68 -14.20 3.62 -10.07
C GLY A 68 -12.80 3.09 -10.31
N ARG A 69 -12.00 3.91 -10.99
CA ARG A 69 -10.60 3.63 -11.27
C ARG A 69 -9.74 4.05 -10.08
N VAL A 70 -8.85 3.17 -9.65
CA VAL A 70 -7.86 3.44 -8.62
C VAL A 70 -6.80 4.40 -9.13
N THR A 71 -6.53 5.44 -8.34
CA THR A 71 -5.35 6.29 -8.46
C THR A 71 -4.64 6.36 -7.12
N ILE A 72 -3.39 5.91 -7.10
CA ILE A 72 -2.53 5.86 -5.91
C ILE A 72 -1.70 7.14 -5.84
N VAL A 73 -1.74 7.77 -4.67
CA VAL A 73 -1.03 9.02 -4.38
C VAL A 73 -0.23 8.84 -3.11
N ILE A 74 1.10 8.85 -3.24
CA ILE A 74 2.03 8.74 -2.11
C ILE A 74 2.76 10.07 -1.91
N LEU A 75 3.11 10.73 -3.01
CA LEU A 75 3.85 12.00 -3.01
C LEU A 75 3.10 13.10 -3.76
N LYS A 76 3.51 14.36 -3.58
CA LYS A 76 2.85 15.52 -4.23
C LYS A 76 2.91 15.45 -5.75
N GLU A 77 3.95 14.82 -6.31
CA GLU A 77 4.12 14.63 -7.74
C GLU A 77 3.06 13.71 -8.35
N ASP A 78 2.42 12.86 -7.55
CA ASP A 78 1.35 11.96 -7.97
C ASP A 78 0.02 12.68 -8.18
N TYR A 79 -0.15 13.91 -7.68
CA TYR A 79 -1.42 14.63 -7.77
C TYR A 79 -1.88 14.84 -9.22
N LYS A 80 -0.94 14.92 -10.16
CA LYS A 80 -1.21 15.02 -11.60
C LYS A 80 -1.85 13.77 -12.21
N LYS A 81 -1.77 12.62 -11.54
CA LYS A 81 -2.39 11.35 -11.98
C LYS A 81 -3.91 11.38 -11.79
N ILE A 82 -4.39 12.16 -10.82
CA ILE A 82 -5.80 12.20 -10.41
C ILE A 82 -6.66 12.71 -11.57
N GLN A 83 -7.61 11.88 -11.97
CA GLN A 83 -8.67 12.21 -12.91
C GLN A 83 -10.02 12.29 -12.20
N ASP A 84 -10.98 12.91 -12.88
CA ASP A 84 -12.31 13.11 -12.33
C ASP A 84 -13.02 11.76 -12.21
N GLY A 85 -13.62 11.51 -11.05
CA GLY A 85 -14.29 10.25 -10.73
C GLY A 85 -13.37 9.13 -10.23
N ASP A 86 -12.06 9.35 -10.13
CA ASP A 86 -11.14 8.34 -9.59
C ASP A 86 -11.43 8.01 -8.11
N ILE A 87 -11.04 6.81 -7.69
CA ILE A 87 -10.97 6.40 -6.30
C ILE A 87 -9.53 6.65 -5.83
N LEU A 88 -9.38 7.54 -4.86
CA LEU A 88 -8.09 7.90 -4.30
C LEU A 88 -7.63 6.84 -3.31
N ILE A 89 -6.42 6.31 -3.50
CA ILE A 89 -5.73 5.47 -2.52
C ILE A 89 -4.48 6.21 -2.03
N THR A 90 -4.29 6.32 -0.73
CA THR A 90 -3.11 6.98 -0.15
C THR A 90 -2.83 6.48 1.28
N PRO A 91 -1.58 6.50 1.79
CA PRO A 91 -1.35 6.14 3.19
C PRO A 91 -2.15 7.02 4.15
N MET A 92 -2.12 8.34 3.92
CA MET A 92 -2.89 9.34 4.65
C MET A 92 -3.12 10.57 3.76
N THR A 93 -4.28 11.20 3.88
CA THR A 93 -4.57 12.47 3.18
C THR A 93 -3.89 13.66 3.84
N HIS A 94 -3.46 14.64 3.05
CA HIS A 94 -2.93 15.92 3.52
C HIS A 94 -3.86 17.11 3.20
N PRO A 95 -3.82 18.21 3.97
CA PRO A 95 -4.59 19.43 3.68
C PRO A 95 -4.36 20.00 2.28
N ASP A 96 -3.15 19.85 1.74
CA ASP A 96 -2.81 20.32 0.38
C ASP A 96 -3.57 19.57 -0.73
N MET A 97 -4.24 18.45 -0.41
CA MET A 97 -4.97 17.63 -1.38
C MET A 97 -6.38 18.13 -1.67
N VAL A 98 -6.91 19.08 -0.88
CA VAL A 98 -8.34 19.48 -0.88
C VAL A 98 -8.87 19.77 -2.29
N THR A 99 -8.11 20.49 -3.12
CA THR A 99 -8.50 20.81 -4.50
C THR A 99 -8.71 19.57 -5.36
N PHE A 100 -7.91 18.52 -5.15
CA PHE A 100 -8.02 17.25 -5.86
C PHE A 100 -9.11 16.36 -5.26
N LEU A 101 -9.36 16.45 -3.95
CA LEU A 101 -10.41 15.66 -3.28
C LEU A 101 -11.83 16.00 -3.78
N HIS A 102 -12.04 17.18 -4.36
CA HIS A 102 -13.32 17.51 -5.01
C HIS A 102 -13.58 16.69 -6.28
N ARG A 103 -12.52 16.26 -6.97
CA ARG A 103 -12.58 15.61 -8.28
C ARG A 103 -12.84 14.10 -8.18
N ILE A 104 -12.47 13.49 -7.07
CA ILE A 104 -12.57 12.05 -6.86
C ILE A 104 -13.99 11.60 -6.48
N SER A 105 -14.22 10.30 -6.58
CA SER A 105 -15.48 9.65 -6.25
C SER A 105 -15.48 9.01 -4.86
N ALA A 106 -14.35 8.49 -4.39
CA ALA A 106 -14.17 7.91 -3.05
C ALA A 106 -12.72 8.02 -2.54
N ILE A 107 -12.54 7.86 -1.23
CA ILE A 107 -11.24 7.92 -0.55
C ILE A 107 -10.99 6.60 0.20
N ILE A 108 -9.85 5.97 -0.04
CA ILE A 108 -9.37 4.84 0.74
C ILE A 108 -8.00 5.18 1.31
N THR A 109 -7.81 4.94 2.61
CA THR A 109 -6.50 5.12 3.25
C THR A 109 -6.00 3.88 3.99
N ASP A 110 -4.68 3.72 4.04
CA ASP A 110 -4.06 2.67 4.85
C ASP A 110 -4.15 3.00 6.33
N GLU A 111 -3.97 4.27 6.67
CA GLU A 111 -3.90 4.77 8.04
C GLU A 111 -5.04 5.73 8.36
N GLY A 112 -5.25 5.97 9.65
CA GLY A 112 -6.19 6.96 10.17
C GLY A 112 -7.34 6.34 10.96
N GLY A 113 -7.88 7.15 11.88
CA GLY A 113 -9.08 6.85 12.66
C GLY A 113 -10.23 7.79 12.31
N ILE A 114 -11.39 7.61 12.98
CA ILE A 114 -12.65 8.28 12.63
C ILE A 114 -12.63 9.84 12.70
N LEU A 115 -11.58 10.40 13.28
CA LEU A 115 -11.30 11.84 13.44
C LEU A 115 -10.13 12.33 12.57
N CYS A 116 -9.55 11.48 11.70
CA CYS A 116 -8.44 11.90 10.85
C CYS A 116 -8.91 12.85 9.73
N HIS A 117 -7.95 13.48 9.06
CA HIS A 117 -8.23 14.40 7.96
C HIS A 117 -9.12 13.76 6.88
N ALA A 118 -8.82 12.53 6.45
CA ALA A 118 -9.61 11.80 5.45
C ALA A 118 -11.08 11.61 5.89
N ALA A 119 -11.30 11.31 7.17
CA ALA A 119 -12.63 11.10 7.73
C ALA A 119 -13.45 12.38 7.83
N ILE A 120 -12.82 13.50 8.18
CA ILE A 120 -13.48 14.80 8.26
C ILE A 120 -13.83 15.29 6.86
N ILE A 121 -12.86 15.33 5.95
CA ILE A 121 -13.06 15.91 4.61
C ILE A 121 -14.02 15.07 3.76
N SER A 122 -14.02 13.74 3.90
CA SER A 122 -14.97 12.88 3.17
C SER A 122 -16.42 13.19 3.52
N ARG A 123 -16.72 13.51 4.79
CA ARG A 123 -18.07 13.90 5.24
C ARG A 123 -18.49 15.24 4.66
N GLU A 124 -17.57 16.20 4.63
CA GLU A 124 -17.81 17.53 4.05
C GLU A 124 -18.08 17.44 2.55
N LEU A 125 -17.30 16.62 1.85
CA LEU A 125 -17.43 16.40 0.40
C LEU A 125 -18.52 15.39 0.03
N LYS A 126 -19.11 14.70 1.03
CA LYS A 126 -20.06 13.60 0.86
C LYS A 126 -19.56 12.51 -0.09
N LYS A 127 -18.30 12.09 0.10
CA LYS A 127 -17.65 11.04 -0.70
C LYS A 127 -17.48 9.79 0.14
N PRO A 128 -17.86 8.60 -0.35
CA PRO A 128 -17.60 7.33 0.34
C PRO A 128 -16.15 7.24 0.78
N CYS A 129 -15.94 6.80 2.03
CA CYS A 129 -14.60 6.77 2.59
C CYS A 129 -14.39 5.59 3.54
N ILE A 130 -13.34 4.82 3.27
CA ILE A 130 -12.85 3.71 4.09
C ILE A 130 -11.42 4.02 4.50
N ILE A 131 -11.16 4.02 5.80
CA ILE A 131 -9.84 4.34 6.37
C ILE A 131 -9.27 3.15 7.10
N GLY A 132 -7.97 3.16 7.38
CA GLY A 132 -7.37 2.13 8.22
C GLY A 132 -7.33 0.75 7.57
N THR A 133 -7.24 0.68 6.24
CA THR A 133 -7.14 -0.59 5.50
C THR A 133 -5.81 -1.31 5.67
N LYS A 134 -4.79 -0.59 6.18
CA LYS A 134 -3.41 -1.01 6.46
C LYS A 134 -2.56 -1.40 5.24
N ILE A 135 -3.17 -1.87 4.16
CA ILE A 135 -2.46 -2.49 3.03
C ILE A 135 -3.01 -2.10 1.65
N ALA A 136 -3.96 -1.17 1.54
CA ALA A 136 -4.55 -0.79 0.25
C ALA A 136 -3.51 -0.27 -0.75
N THR A 137 -2.52 0.53 -0.32
CA THR A 137 -1.46 1.00 -1.22
C THR A 137 -0.52 -0.12 -1.71
N GLN A 138 -0.51 -1.27 -1.03
CA GLN A 138 0.33 -2.43 -1.37
C GLN A 138 -0.42 -3.42 -2.28
N VAL A 139 -1.73 -3.54 -2.09
CA VAL A 139 -2.57 -4.52 -2.82
C VAL A 139 -3.09 -3.96 -4.14
N LEU A 140 -3.53 -2.70 -4.13
CA LEU A 140 -4.10 -2.04 -5.30
C LEU A 140 -3.01 -1.48 -6.20
N LYS A 141 -3.34 -1.31 -7.49
CA LYS A 141 -2.46 -0.69 -8.48
C LYS A 141 -3.19 0.45 -9.20
N ASP A 142 -2.41 1.44 -9.65
CA ASP A 142 -2.90 2.50 -10.54
C ASP A 142 -3.65 1.88 -11.72
N GLY A 143 -4.89 2.31 -11.96
CA GLY A 143 -5.74 1.84 -13.04
C GLY A 143 -6.61 0.61 -12.73
N ASP A 144 -6.48 -0.02 -11.56
CA ASP A 144 -7.41 -1.06 -11.12
C ASP A 144 -8.83 -0.51 -11.08
N ILE A 145 -9.83 -1.35 -11.38
CA ILE A 145 -11.24 -1.01 -11.19
C ILE A 145 -11.71 -1.70 -9.92
N VAL A 146 -12.20 -0.92 -8.97
CA VAL A 146 -12.65 -1.42 -7.67
C VAL A 146 -14.06 -0.93 -7.36
N GLU A 147 -14.81 -1.73 -6.63
CA GLU A 147 -16.03 -1.33 -5.93
C GLU A 147 -15.67 -0.94 -4.50
N VAL A 148 -16.12 0.23 -4.06
CA VAL A 148 -16.02 0.71 -2.69
C VAL A 148 -17.40 0.61 -2.09
N ASP A 149 -17.59 -0.34 -1.19
CA ASP A 149 -18.80 -0.49 -0.37
C ASP A 149 -18.49 0.08 1.02
N ALA A 150 -18.60 1.41 1.14
CA ALA A 150 -18.37 2.09 2.42
C ALA A 150 -19.58 1.99 3.36
N ASP A 151 -20.64 1.26 3.00
CA ASP A 151 -21.69 0.89 3.95
C ASP A 151 -21.24 -0.29 4.82
N ASN A 152 -20.45 -1.20 4.23
CA ASN A 152 -19.92 -2.39 4.90
C ASN A 152 -18.41 -2.31 5.20
N GLY A 153 -17.73 -1.26 4.71
CA GLY A 153 -16.29 -1.08 4.91
C GLY A 153 -15.43 -2.03 4.07
N VAL A 154 -15.93 -2.42 2.88
CA VAL A 154 -15.28 -3.39 1.98
C VAL A 154 -14.89 -2.72 0.67
N VAL A 155 -13.70 -3.07 0.16
CA VAL A 155 -13.23 -2.70 -1.18
C VAL A 155 -12.97 -3.97 -1.97
N THR A 156 -13.63 -4.13 -3.10
CA THR A 156 -13.55 -5.32 -3.95
C THR A 156 -12.88 -5.00 -5.27
N ILE A 157 -11.87 -5.78 -5.65
CA ILE A 157 -11.16 -5.61 -6.92
C ILE A 157 -11.97 -6.28 -8.03
N LEU A 158 -12.57 -5.49 -8.91
CA LEU A 158 -13.38 -5.99 -10.02
C LEU A 158 -12.52 -6.33 -11.24
N LYS A 159 -11.47 -5.54 -11.49
CA LYS A 159 -10.56 -5.75 -12.62
C LYS A 159 -9.18 -5.17 -12.31
N LYS A 160 -8.15 -6.00 -12.46
CA LYS A 160 -6.75 -5.54 -12.36
C LYS A 160 -6.34 -4.77 -13.63
N ALA A 161 -5.56 -3.72 -13.46
CA ALA A 161 -4.91 -3.01 -14.56
C ALA A 161 -4.00 -3.98 -15.33
N LYS A 162 -3.97 -3.85 -16.66
CA LYS A 162 -2.98 -4.56 -17.47
C LYS A 162 -1.65 -3.83 -17.35
N ILE A 163 -0.64 -4.55 -16.87
CA ILE A 163 0.77 -4.10 -16.81
C ILE A 163 1.30 -3.97 -18.23
#